data_AF-A0A9P6BIW9-F1
#
_entry.id   AF-A0A9P6BIW9-F1
#
_cell.length_a   1.000
_cell.length_b   1.000
_cell.length_c   1.000
_cell.angle_alpha   90.00
_cell.angle_beta   90.00
_cell.angle_gamma   90.00
#
_symmetry.space_group_name_H-M   'P 1'
#
loop_
_entity.id
_entity.type
_entity.pdbx_description
1 polymer ?
#
loop_
_entity_poly.entity_id
_entity_poly.type
_entity_poly.pdbx_seq_one_letter_code
_entity_poly.pdbx_strand_id
1 'polypeptide(L)' 'MASGRPLFPGSSVKDQLLKIFKILGTPSEETWPGVSRLPEYRPDFPLYNPISLESLIPKLDASGIDLLS' A
#
# COMPACT_ATOMS: atom_id res chain seq x y z
N MET A 1 -12.79 2.28 -14.84
CA MET A 1 -11.73 1.80 -13.92
C MET A 1 -10.41 2.44 -14.34
N ALA A 2 -9.62 2.99 -13.41
CA ALA A 2 -8.45 3.82 -13.75
C ALA A 2 -7.23 3.03 -14.30
N SER A 3 -6.91 1.88 -13.72
CA SER A 3 -5.74 1.06 -14.09
C SER A 3 -6.07 -0.12 -15.02
N GLY A 4 -7.35 -0.52 -15.15
CA GLY A 4 -7.78 -1.70 -15.91
C GLY A 4 -7.34 -3.06 -15.34
N ARG A 5 -6.61 -3.06 -14.22
CA ARG A 5 -6.13 -4.25 -13.50
C ARG A 5 -6.18 -4.02 -11.97
N PRO A 6 -6.30 -5.07 -11.15
CA PRO A 6 -6.28 -4.92 -9.69
C PRO A 6 -4.98 -4.25 -9.23
N LEU A 7 -5.07 -3.30 -8.29
CA LEU A 7 -3.91 -2.61 -7.73
C LEU A 7 -3.09 -3.54 -6.82
N PHE A 8 -3.79 -4.40 -6.10
CA PHE A 8 -3.22 -5.37 -5.15
C PHE A 8 -3.74 -6.77 -5.47
N PRO A 9 -3.18 -7.47 -6.47
CA PRO A 9 -3.67 -8.78 -6.89
C PRO A 9 -3.14 -9.90 -5.98
N GLY A 10 -3.50 -9.93 -4.69
CA GLY A 10 -3.00 -10.92 -3.74
C GLY A 10 -3.62 -12.31 -3.88
N SER A 11 -2.83 -13.35 -3.64
CA SER A 11 -3.26 -14.76 -3.68
C SER A 11 -3.50 -15.38 -2.28
N SER A 12 -3.07 -14.70 -1.22
CA SER A 12 -3.29 -15.06 0.19
C SER A 12 -3.33 -13.79 1.04
N VAL A 13 -3.73 -13.89 2.32
CA VAL A 13 -3.73 -12.74 3.25
C VAL A 13 -2.33 -12.12 3.38
N LYS A 14 -1.30 -12.95 3.55
CA LYS A 14 0.09 -12.48 3.65
C LYS A 14 0.56 -11.81 2.36
N ASP A 15 0.26 -12.42 1.21
CA ASP A 15 0.65 -11.86 -0.10
C ASP A 15 -0.09 -10.54 -0.40
N GLN A 16 -1.37 -10.46 -0.03
CA GLN A 16 -2.17 -9.24 -0.14
C GLN A 16 -1.56 -8.10 0.68
N LEU A 17 -1.23 -8.36 1.95
CA LEU A 17 -0.57 -7.36 2.82
C LEU A 17 0.77 -6.90 2.25
N LEU A 18 1.61 -7.82 1.79
CA LEU A 18 2.90 -7.47 1.19
C LEU A 18 2.74 -6.63 -0.09
N LYS A 19 1.69 -6.87 -0.89
CA LYS A 19 1.40 -6.04 -2.07
C LYS A 19 0.93 -4.64 -1.71
N ILE A 20 0.16 -4.51 -0.64
CA ILE A 20 -0.23 -3.19 -0.10
C ILE A 20 1.01 -2.44 0.36
N PHE A 21 1.86 -3.06 1.21
CA PHE A 21 3.06 -2.41 1.74
C PHE A 21 4.06 -2.02 0.64
N LYS A 22 4.17 -2.81 -0.42
CA LYS A 22 5.04 -2.48 -1.56
C LYS A 22 4.67 -1.17 -2.27
N ILE A 23 3.40 -0.77 -2.25
CA ILE A 23 2.93 0.44 -2.93
C ILE A 23 2.77 1.59 -1.94
N LEU A 24 2.16 1.33 -0.77
CA LEU A 24 1.86 2.37 0.22
C LEU A 24 2.95 2.54 1.29
N GLY A 25 4.00 1.72 1.24
CA GLY A 25 5.02 1.64 2.28
C GLY A 25 4.65 0.68 3.41
N THR A 26 5.65 0.17 4.11
CA THR A 26 5.43 -0.63 5.33
C THR A 26 5.06 0.31 6.46
N PRO A 27 3.91 0.11 7.14
CA PRO A 27 3.47 1.01 8.20
C PRO A 27 4.44 0.96 9.38
N SER A 28 4.66 2.13 9.98
CA SER A 28 5.49 2.31 11.18
C SER A 28 4.65 2.98 12.27
N GLU A 29 5.15 3.08 13.50
CA GLU A 29 4.48 3.83 14.57
C GLU A 29 4.36 5.34 14.27
N GLU A 30 5.14 5.86 13.32
CA GLU A 30 5.03 7.24 12.85
C GLU A 30 3.85 7.42 11.89
N THR A 31 3.68 6.50 10.93
CA THR A 31 2.62 6.58 9.92
C THR A 31 1.29 5.99 10.40
N TRP A 32 1.34 4.98 11.27
CA TRP A 32 0.19 4.35 11.91
C TRP A 32 0.50 4.02 13.38
N PRO A 33 0.19 4.93 14.31
CA PRO A 33 0.38 4.69 15.74
C PRO A 33 -0.37 3.45 16.24
N GLY A 34 0.33 2.54 16.92
CA GLY A 34 -0.21 1.30 17.46
C GLY A 34 -0.19 0.11 16.50
N VAL A 35 0.27 0.28 15.25
CA VAL A 35 0.31 -0.81 14.26
C VAL A 35 1.13 -2.01 14.74
N SER A 36 2.22 -1.77 15.49
CA SER A 36 3.08 -2.82 16.05
C SER A 36 2.40 -3.70 17.10
N ARG A 37 1.26 -3.25 17.65
CA ARG A 37 0.50 -3.95 18.69
C ARG A 37 -0.63 -4.81 18.12
N LEU A 38 -0.87 -4.73 16.80
CA LEU A 38 -1.92 -5.53 16.17
C LEU A 38 -1.53 -7.02 16.19
N PRO A 39 -2.48 -7.94 16.48
CA PRO A 39 -2.17 -9.38 16.61
C PRO A 39 -1.48 -9.99 15.39
N GLU A 40 -1.80 -9.49 14.19
CA GLU A 40 -1.27 -9.99 12.91
C GLU A 40 -0.09 -9.16 12.38
N TYR A 41 0.32 -8.11 13.09
CA TYR A 41 1.52 -7.37 12.72
C TYR A 41 2.75 -8.17 13.10
N ARG A 42 3.60 -8.45 12.12
CA ARG A 42 4.83 -9.19 12.35
C ARG A 42 6.06 -8.29 12.16
N PRO A 43 7.00 -8.29 13.12
CA PRO A 43 8.18 -7.44 13.04
C PRO A 43 9.15 -7.84 11.92
N ASP A 44 9.00 -9.04 11.33
CA ASP A 44 9.80 -9.54 10.21
C ASP A 44 9.25 -9.13 8.83
N PHE A 45 8.24 -8.26 8.76
CA PHE A 45 7.80 -7.72 7.47
C PHE A 45 8.92 -6.92 6.80
N PRO A 46 9.14 -7.11 5.47
CA PRO A 46 10.10 -6.29 4.75
C PRO A 46 9.71 -4.81 4.81
N LEU A 47 10.71 -3.93 4.93
CA LEU A 47 10.51 -2.49 4.89
C LEU A 47 10.44 -2.01 3.43
N TYR A 48 9.33 -1.39 3.07
CA TYR A 48 9.11 -0.77 1.76
C TYR A 48 8.89 0.73 1.92
N ASN A 49 9.44 1.49 0.98
CA ASN A 49 9.10 2.91 0.82
C ASN A 49 7.84 3.04 -0.05
N PRO A 50 6.97 4.02 0.22
CA PRO A 50 5.80 4.29 -0.63
C PRO A 50 6.23 4.68 -2.05
N ILE A 51 5.44 4.25 -3.02
CA ILE A 51 5.59 4.57 -4.44
C ILE A 51 4.52 5.59 -4.81
N SER A 52 4.89 6.62 -5.59
CA SER A 52 3.92 7.61 -6.07
C SER A 52 2.81 6.97 -6.90
N LEU A 53 1.56 7.22 -6.53
CA LEU A 53 0.37 6.73 -7.24
C LEU A 53 0.28 7.26 -8.67
N GLU A 54 0.83 8.45 -8.94
CA GLU A 54 0.91 9.03 -10.28
C GLU A 54 1.67 8.11 -11.25
N SER A 55 2.76 7.51 -10.77
CA SER A 55 3.55 6.57 -11.56
C SER A 55 2.84 5.25 -11.82
N LEU A 56 1.95 4.85 -10.90
CA LEU A 56 1.25 3.57 -10.93
C LEU A 56 -0.04 3.64 -11.75
N ILE A 57 -0.70 4.79 -11.77
CA ILE A 57 -1.96 5.05 -12.47
C ILE A 57 -1.85 6.32 -13.31
N PRO A 58 -1.04 6.33 -14.38
CA PRO A 58 -0.75 7.54 -15.17
C PRO A 58 -1.96 8.09 -15.94
N LYS A 59 -3.09 7.36 -15.95
CA LYS A 59 -4.35 7.78 -16.57
C LYS A 59 -5.25 8.57 -15.63
N LEU A 60 -4.90 8.65 -14.35
CA LEU A 60 -5.66 9.38 -13.36
C LEU A 60 -5.20 10.83 -13.34
N ASP A 61 -6.14 11.76 -13.32
CA ASP A 61 -5.87 13.19 -13.23
C ASP A 61 -5.48 13.57 -11.79
N ALA A 62 -4.96 14.79 -11.62
CA ALA A 62 -4.50 15.29 -10.32
C ALA A 62 -5.57 15.17 -9.23
N SER A 63 -6.83 15.49 -9.54
CA SER A 63 -7.94 15.38 -8.58
C SER A 63 -8.20 13.93 -8.17
N GLY A 64 -8.08 12.99 -9.11
CA GLY A 64 -8.23 11.57 -8.81
C GLY A 64 -7.05 11.01 -8.01
N ILE A 65 -5.84 11.52 -8.23
CA ILE A 65 -4.66 11.16 -7.44
C ILE A 65 -4.80 11.69 -6.01
N ASP A 66 -5.17 12.96 -5.84
CA ASP A 66 -5.39 13.61 -4.54
C ASP A 66 -6.44 12.87 -3.70
N LEU A 67 -7.52 12.41 -4.34
CA LEU A 67 -8.54 11.61 -3.67
C LEU A 67 -8.01 10.27 -3.11
N LEU A 68 -6.96 9.71 -3.71
CA LEU A 68 -6.40 8.41 -3.34
C LEU A 68 -5.14 8.50 -2.47
N SER A 69 -4.55 9.68 -2.32
CA SER A 69 -3.28 9.89 -1.60
C SER A 69 -3.45 10.13 -0.11
#